data_AF-A0A497J7M9-F1
#
_entry.id   AF-A0A497J7M9-F1
#
_cell.length_a   1.000
_cell.length_b   1.000
_cell.length_c   1.000
_cell.angle_alpha   90.00
_cell.angle_beta   90.00
_cell.angle_gamma   90.00
#
_symmetry.space_group_name_H-M   'P 1'
#
loop_
_entity.id
_entity.type
_entity.pdbx_description
1 polymer ?
#
loop_
_entity_poly.entity_id
_entity_poly.type
_entity_poly.pdbx_seq_one_letter_code
_entity_poly.pdbx_strand_id
1 'polypeptide(L)'
;MRIMGVKGRPKRVGKGIYREVFRVGNIVLKVQSESHEDIPKLHRRAVEVDSHNREIRKKLDFLPRYYGTVLMEVERKGRTSPAIVSFHEYVGPLPGYSIGTLRSIFSLIAKASSLGYVLDIKPSNFGVKGGRVFYLDEYGVGKGPLPPDVLEDLSEFARSALKRIGVKKAR
;
A
#
# COMPACT_ATOMS: atom_id res chain seq x y z
N MET A 1 5.74 20.22 -6.27
CA MET A 1 5.32 20.07 -4.87
C MET A 1 6.57 20.01 -4.02
N ARG A 2 6.58 20.76 -2.93
CA ARG A 2 7.64 20.71 -1.91
C ARG A 2 7.01 20.20 -0.62
N ILE A 3 7.72 19.34 0.10
CA ILE A 3 7.33 18.88 1.43
C ILE A 3 8.33 19.50 2.39
N MET A 4 7.87 20.40 3.26
CA MET A 4 8.76 21.16 4.14
C MET A 4 9.45 20.18 5.11
N GLY A 5 10.76 20.38 5.35
CA GLY A 5 11.56 19.48 6.18
C GLY A 5 12.03 18.19 5.49
N VAL A 6 11.64 17.91 4.24
CA VAL A 6 12.15 16.76 3.47
C VAL A 6 13.18 17.21 2.44
N LYS A 7 14.44 16.78 2.59
CA LYS A 7 15.51 17.04 1.62
C LYS A 7 15.38 16.12 0.41
N GLY A 8 15.47 16.69 -0.80
CA GLY A 8 15.39 15.97 -2.06
C GLY A 8 14.19 16.41 -2.90
N ARG A 9 14.06 15.84 -4.11
CA ARG A 9 12.95 16.16 -5.03
C ARG A 9 11.92 15.04 -5.02
N PRO A 10 10.72 15.24 -4.42
CA PRO A 10 9.67 14.23 -4.42
C PRO A 10 9.18 13.93 -5.84
N LYS A 11 9.29 12.67 -6.27
CA LYS A 11 8.70 12.18 -7.52
C LYS A 11 7.36 11.55 -7.22
N ARG A 12 6.28 12.05 -7.82
CA ARG A 12 4.96 11.42 -7.69
C ARG A 12 5.00 10.01 -8.29
N VAL A 13 4.57 9.02 -7.53
CA VAL A 13 4.51 7.60 -7.94
C VAL A 13 3.10 7.01 -7.79
N GLY A 14 2.17 7.74 -7.18
CA GLY A 14 0.77 7.31 -7.07
C GLY A 14 -0.18 8.44 -6.72
N LYS A 15 -1.46 8.20 -6.97
CA LYS A 15 -2.59 9.05 -6.57
C LYS A 15 -3.73 8.14 -6.13
N GLY A 16 -4.16 8.28 -4.88
CA GLY A 16 -5.42 7.74 -4.39
C GLY A 16 -6.48 8.85 -4.32
N ILE A 17 -7.70 8.49 -3.94
CA ILE A 17 -8.81 9.41 -3.76
C ILE A 17 -8.48 10.47 -2.69
N TYR A 18 -7.90 10.04 -1.57
CA TYR A 18 -7.64 10.89 -0.41
C TYR A 18 -6.17 11.25 -0.18
N ARG A 19 -5.26 10.74 -1.02
CA ARG A 19 -3.82 10.92 -0.79
C ARG A 19 -3.00 10.84 -2.05
N GLU A 20 -1.83 11.46 -2.02
CA GLU A 20 -0.83 11.36 -3.06
C GLU A 20 0.42 10.68 -2.54
N VAL A 21 1.06 9.90 -3.41
CA VAL A 21 2.21 9.08 -3.03
C VAL A 21 3.43 9.60 -3.78
N PHE A 22 4.46 9.94 -3.02
CA PHE A 22 5.72 10.46 -3.53
C PHE A 22 6.88 9.58 -3.10
N ARG A 23 7.86 9.41 -3.99
CA ARG A 23 9.13 8.77 -3.69
C ARG A 23 10.21 9.83 -3.48
N VAL A 24 10.99 9.68 -2.43
CA VAL A 24 12.23 10.42 -2.16
C VAL A 24 13.31 9.41 -1.80
N GLY A 25 14.26 9.17 -2.71
CA GLY A 25 15.29 8.13 -2.53
C GLY A 25 14.68 6.73 -2.35
N ASN A 26 14.91 6.13 -1.18
CA ASN A 26 14.41 4.82 -0.74
C ASN A 26 13.17 4.92 0.17
N ILE A 27 12.57 6.10 0.30
CA ILE A 27 11.39 6.37 1.14
C ILE A 27 10.19 6.73 0.26
N VAL A 28 9.01 6.34 0.73
CA VAL A 28 7.69 6.76 0.22
C VAL A 28 7.03 7.67 1.24
N LEU A 29 6.47 8.76 0.73
CA LEU A 29 5.68 9.73 1.46
C LEU A 29 4.24 9.60 0.96
N LYS A 30 3.31 9.20 1.83
CA LYS A 30 1.88 9.28 1.53
C LYS A 30 1.36 10.55 2.17
N VAL A 31 0.93 11.48 1.33
CA VAL A 31 0.54 12.84 1.72
C VAL A 31 -0.98 12.94 1.62
N GLN A 32 -1.63 13.08 2.77
CA GLN A 32 -3.05 13.37 2.89
C GLN A 32 -3.19 14.88 3.10
N SER A 33 -3.66 15.56 2.07
CA SER A 33 -3.90 17.01 2.11
C SER A 33 -5.34 17.22 2.53
N GLU A 34 -5.52 17.89 3.66
CA GLU A 34 -6.84 18.26 4.16
C GLU A 34 -6.99 19.76 3.97
N SER A 35 -7.85 20.15 3.05
CA SER A 35 -8.24 21.55 2.92
C SER A 35 -9.26 21.85 4.01
N HIS A 36 -8.90 22.76 4.93
CA HIS A 36 -9.84 23.47 5.81
C HIS A 36 -10.24 22.73 7.10
N GLU A 37 -9.42 21.79 7.58
CA GLU A 37 -9.59 21.25 8.93
C GLU A 37 -8.85 22.09 9.98
N ASP A 38 -9.46 22.20 11.16
CA ASP A 38 -8.85 22.81 12.35
C ASP A 38 -7.62 22.00 12.83
N ILE A 39 -6.57 22.70 13.28
CA ILE A 39 -5.27 22.10 13.64
C ILE A 39 -5.39 21.00 14.69
N PRO A 40 -6.18 21.13 15.78
CA PRO A 40 -6.38 20.05 16.74
C PRO A 40 -7.03 18.80 16.13
N LYS A 41 -7.93 18.98 15.15
CA LYS A 41 -8.55 17.85 14.44
C LYS A 41 -7.54 17.13 13.57
N LEU A 42 -6.70 17.88 12.84
CA LEU A 42 -5.60 17.32 12.05
C LEU A 42 -4.59 16.57 12.91
N HIS A 43 -4.27 17.10 14.08
CA HIS A 43 -3.40 16.43 15.04
C HIS A 43 -3.98 15.09 15.50
N ARG A 44 -5.26 15.05 15.92
CA ARG A 44 -5.94 13.80 16.28
C ARG A 44 -5.91 12.79 15.13
N ARG A 45 -6.18 13.25 13.91
CA ARG A 45 -6.15 12.39 12.73
C ARG A 45 -4.76 11.85 12.43
N ALA A 46 -3.70 12.65 12.60
CA ALA A 46 -2.32 12.20 12.44
C ALA A 46 -1.97 11.08 13.45
N VAL A 47 -2.43 11.21 14.70
CA VAL A 47 -2.26 10.19 15.75
C VAL A 47 -3.01 8.91 15.41
N GLU A 48 -4.24 9.01 14.89
CA GLU A 48 -5.01 7.84 14.41
C GLU A 48 -4.29 7.12 13.26
N VAL A 49 -3.77 7.87 12.28
CA VAL A 49 -3.02 7.33 11.14
C VAL A 49 -1.76 6.61 11.64
N ASP A 50 -1.01 7.20 12.57
CA ASP A 50 0.17 6.57 13.17
C ASP A 50 -0.17 5.29 13.93
N SER A 51 -1.16 5.36 14.82
CA SER A 51 -1.63 4.23 15.63
C SER A 51 -2.09 3.07 14.75
N HIS A 52 -2.92 3.35 13.74
CA HIS A 52 -3.39 2.34 12.79
C HIS A 52 -2.23 1.68 12.04
N ASN A 53 -1.28 2.47 11.52
CA ASN A 53 -0.14 1.94 10.75
C ASN A 53 0.78 1.07 11.61
N ARG A 54 0.94 1.39 12.90
CA ARG A 54 1.69 0.57 13.85
C ARG A 54 0.95 -0.71 14.19
N GLU A 55 -0.34 -0.62 14.48
CA GLU A 55 -1.13 -1.77 14.92
C GLU A 55 -1.27 -2.82 13.82
N ILE A 56 -1.56 -2.41 12.58
CA ILE A 56 -1.73 -3.37 11.47
C ILE A 56 -0.44 -4.13 11.16
N ARG A 57 0.72 -3.48 11.32
CA ARG A 57 2.04 -4.10 11.10
C ARG A 57 2.47 -5.07 12.19
N LYS A 58 1.85 -5.02 13.38
CA LYS A 58 2.00 -6.07 14.39
C LYS A 58 1.32 -7.37 13.96
N LYS A 59 0.34 -7.29 13.05
CA LYS A 59 -0.50 -8.41 12.61
C LYS A 59 -0.10 -8.91 11.22
N LEU A 60 0.28 -8.00 10.33
CA LEU A 60 0.61 -8.28 8.93
C LEU A 60 2.09 -7.97 8.64
N ASP A 61 2.87 -9.01 8.38
CA ASP A 61 4.32 -8.91 8.14
C ASP A 61 4.71 -8.59 6.69
N PHE A 62 3.73 -8.47 5.79
CA PHE A 62 3.90 -8.25 4.34
C PHE A 62 3.59 -6.81 3.91
N LEU A 63 3.46 -5.90 4.87
CA LEU A 63 3.41 -4.46 4.63
C LEU A 63 4.83 -3.89 4.60
N PRO A 64 5.12 -2.88 3.76
CA PRO A 64 6.40 -2.17 3.78
C PRO A 64 6.68 -1.59 5.16
N ARG A 65 7.96 -1.47 5.53
CA ARG A 65 8.35 -0.84 6.79
C ARG A 65 7.76 0.55 6.89
N TYR A 66 7.26 0.88 8.08
CA TYR A 66 6.71 2.18 8.42
C TYR A 66 7.61 2.88 9.41
N TYR A 67 7.89 4.16 9.16
CA TYR A 67 8.82 4.96 9.94
C TYR A 67 8.11 5.92 10.89
N GLY A 68 6.90 6.36 10.55
CA GLY A 68 6.13 7.29 11.36
C GLY A 68 5.23 8.18 10.52
N THR A 69 4.41 8.96 11.22
CA THR A 69 3.56 10.00 10.64
C THR A 69 3.92 11.34 11.27
N VAL A 70 3.92 12.38 10.44
CA VAL A 70 4.20 13.76 10.87
C VAL A 70 3.15 14.67 10.26
N LEU A 71 2.68 15.64 11.05
CA LEU A 71 1.93 16.79 10.54
C LEU A 71 2.93 17.84 10.06
N MET A 72 2.87 18.21 8.79
CA MET A 72 3.82 19.15 8.21
C MET A 72 3.19 19.98 7.10
N GLU A 73 3.87 21.06 6.75
CA GLU A 73 3.46 21.91 5.63
C GLU A 73 3.91 21.33 4.29
N VAL A 74 3.01 21.39 3.32
CA VAL A 74 3.28 21.04 1.92
C VAL A 74 2.96 22.21 1.01
N GLU A 75 3.86 22.47 0.06
CA GLU A 75 3.71 23.54 -0.91
C GLU A 75 3.30 22.99 -2.28
N ARG A 76 2.19 23.51 -2.80
CA ARG A 76 1.58 23.11 -4.07
C ARG A 76 1.26 24.37 -4.87
N LYS A 77 1.93 24.53 -6.03
CA LYS A 77 1.73 25.67 -6.92
C LYS A 77 1.81 27.02 -6.18
N GLY A 78 2.79 27.17 -5.28
CA GLY A 78 2.99 28.37 -4.48
C GLY A 78 2.05 28.55 -3.28
N ARG A 79 1.13 27.60 -3.01
CA ARG A 79 0.27 27.61 -1.82
C ARG A 79 0.73 26.58 -0.82
N THR A 80 0.87 27.00 0.44
CA THR A 80 1.22 26.13 1.57
C THR A 80 -0.03 25.71 2.32
N SER A 81 -0.09 24.44 2.70
CA SER A 81 -1.18 23.89 3.52
C SER A 81 -0.64 22.83 4.48
N PRO A 82 -1.22 22.66 5.68
CA PRO A 82 -0.91 21.53 6.53
C PRO A 82 -1.33 20.21 5.83
N ALA A 83 -0.55 19.16 6.06
CA ALA A 83 -0.84 17.82 5.56
C ALA A 83 -0.31 16.77 6.54
N ILE A 84 -1.03 15.66 6.60
CA ILE A 84 -0.60 14.46 7.32
C ILE A 84 0.28 13.67 6.35
N VAL A 85 1.54 13.44 6.74
CA VAL A 85 2.52 12.75 5.92
C VAL A 85 3.02 11.51 6.64
N SER A 86 2.75 10.35 6.06
CA SER A 86 3.26 9.08 6.55
C SER A 86 4.47 8.60 5.74
N PHE A 87 5.48 8.11 6.45
CA PHE A 87 6.78 7.73 5.91
C PHE A 87 6.91 6.21 5.88
N HIS A 88 7.21 5.68 4.70
CA HIS A 88 7.29 4.25 4.46
C HIS A 88 8.55 3.90 3.67
N GLU A 89 8.94 2.66 3.74
CA GLU A 89 9.93 2.10 2.84
C GLU A 89 9.41 2.06 1.40
N TYR A 90 10.25 2.47 0.45
CA TYR A 90 9.93 2.33 -0.96
C TYR A 90 9.99 0.86 -1.40
N VAL A 91 8.88 0.42 -1.99
CA VAL A 91 8.71 -0.84 -2.71
C VAL A 91 8.35 -0.49 -4.16
N GLY A 92 9.03 -1.12 -5.11
CA GLY A 92 8.83 -0.87 -6.54
C GLY A 92 7.52 -1.47 -7.05
N PRO A 93 7.03 -1.02 -8.23
CA PRO A 93 5.91 -1.69 -8.88
C PRO A 93 6.26 -3.14 -9.21
N LEU A 94 5.24 -3.99 -9.37
CA LEU A 94 5.44 -5.35 -9.85
C LEU A 94 6.11 -5.31 -11.25
N PRO A 95 7.16 -6.12 -11.51
CA PRO A 95 7.88 -6.13 -12.77
C PRO A 95 7.09 -6.79 -13.92
N GLY A 96 5.93 -7.37 -13.59
CA GLY A 96 5.03 -8.07 -14.50
C GLY A 96 4.24 -9.18 -13.77
N TYR A 97 3.20 -9.70 -14.40
CA TYR A 97 2.35 -10.77 -13.87
C TYR A 97 2.91 -12.16 -14.22
N SER A 98 4.14 -12.44 -13.79
CA SER A 98 4.66 -13.80 -13.88
C SER A 98 3.85 -14.75 -13.01
N ILE A 99 3.88 -16.05 -13.33
CA ILE A 99 3.30 -17.11 -12.49
C ILE A 99 3.78 -17.00 -11.03
N GLY A 100 5.08 -16.76 -10.82
CA GLY A 100 5.65 -16.57 -9.49
C GLY A 100 5.09 -15.34 -8.77
N THR A 101 4.88 -14.24 -9.51
CA THR A 101 4.26 -13.02 -8.99
C THR A 101 2.83 -13.29 -8.54
N LEU A 102 2.01 -13.94 -9.39
CA LEU A 102 0.62 -14.26 -9.08
C LEU A 102 0.53 -15.18 -7.87
N ARG A 103 1.34 -16.24 -7.81
CA ARG A 103 1.40 -17.15 -6.66
C ARG A 103 1.75 -16.41 -5.37
N SER A 104 2.67 -15.45 -5.44
CA SER A 104 3.03 -14.61 -4.28
C SER A 104 1.88 -13.72 -3.84
N ILE A 105 1.15 -13.10 -4.77
CA ILE A 105 -0.03 -12.28 -4.46
C ILE A 105 -1.11 -13.15 -3.79
N PHE A 106 -1.46 -14.30 -4.35
CA PHE A 106 -2.44 -15.22 -3.76
C PHE A 106 -2.00 -15.71 -2.38
N SER A 107 -0.70 -15.95 -2.17
CA SER A 107 -0.17 -16.31 -0.86
C SER A 107 -0.38 -15.20 0.18
N LEU A 108 -0.23 -13.92 -0.20
CA LEU A 108 -0.55 -12.79 0.69
C LEU A 108 -2.04 -12.70 1.01
N ILE A 109 -2.90 -12.91 0.01
CA ILE A 109 -4.36 -12.91 0.19
C ILE A 109 -4.77 -14.02 1.15
N ALA A 110 -4.30 -15.25 0.93
CA ALA A 110 -4.58 -16.38 1.81
C ALA A 110 -4.08 -16.13 3.25
N LYS A 111 -2.87 -15.57 3.39
CA LYS A 111 -2.32 -15.19 4.69
C LYS A 111 -3.16 -14.13 5.40
N ALA A 112 -3.57 -13.07 4.69
CA ALA A 112 -4.46 -12.05 5.24
C ALA A 112 -5.79 -12.67 5.69
N SER A 113 -6.39 -13.53 4.86
CA SER A 113 -7.65 -14.21 5.14
C SER A 113 -7.58 -15.11 6.37
N SER A 114 -6.50 -15.88 6.54
CA SER A 114 -6.26 -16.70 7.74
C SER A 114 -6.18 -15.91 9.04
N LEU A 115 -5.90 -14.60 8.93
CA LEU A 115 -5.84 -13.66 10.05
C LEU A 115 -7.13 -12.82 10.19
N GLY A 116 -8.18 -13.14 9.42
CA GLY A 116 -9.47 -12.45 9.43
C GLY A 116 -9.50 -11.12 8.66
N TYR A 117 -8.58 -10.94 7.71
CA TYR A 117 -8.48 -9.73 6.87
C TYR A 117 -8.80 -10.00 5.40
N VAL A 118 -9.39 -9.00 4.76
CA VAL A 118 -9.57 -8.95 3.30
C VAL A 118 -8.68 -7.86 2.72
N LEU A 119 -8.03 -8.13 1.59
CA LEU A 119 -7.23 -7.15 0.86
C LEU A 119 -8.02 -6.61 -0.33
N ASP A 120 -7.92 -5.32 -0.61
CA ASP A 120 -8.36 -4.71 -1.87
C ASP A 120 -7.46 -5.21 -3.01
N ILE A 121 -7.98 -6.19 -3.78
CA ILE A 121 -7.24 -6.89 -4.84
C ILE A 121 -7.16 -6.00 -6.08
N LYS A 122 -6.27 -5.01 -6.02
CA LYS A 122 -5.86 -4.19 -7.17
C LYS A 122 -4.37 -4.38 -7.40
N PRO A 123 -3.91 -4.65 -8.62
CA PRO A 123 -2.48 -4.82 -8.86
C PRO A 123 -1.60 -3.65 -8.42
N SER A 124 -2.13 -2.43 -8.46
CA SER A 124 -1.45 -1.22 -7.96
C SER A 124 -1.20 -1.22 -6.45
N ASN A 125 -1.92 -2.06 -5.69
CA ASN A 125 -1.75 -2.23 -4.25
C ASN A 125 -0.66 -3.26 -3.93
N PHE A 126 0.02 -3.83 -4.92
CA PHE A 126 1.12 -4.77 -4.72
C PHE A 126 2.41 -4.23 -5.32
N GLY A 127 3.54 -4.55 -4.68
CA GLY A 127 4.86 -4.17 -5.14
C GLY A 127 5.90 -5.23 -4.85
N VAL A 128 7.09 -5.07 -5.43
CA VAL A 128 8.23 -5.97 -5.20
C VAL A 128 9.43 -5.23 -4.61
N LYS A 129 10.12 -5.88 -3.68
CA LYS A 129 11.43 -5.45 -3.18
C LYS A 129 12.24 -6.67 -2.76
N GLY A 130 13.48 -6.77 -3.24
CA GLY A 130 14.38 -7.88 -2.89
C GLY A 130 13.77 -9.25 -3.19
N GLY A 131 13.04 -9.40 -4.30
CA GLY A 131 12.35 -10.64 -4.68
C GLY A 131 11.08 -10.96 -3.90
N ARG A 132 10.73 -10.18 -2.87
CA ARG A 132 9.53 -10.36 -2.06
C ARG A 132 8.40 -9.44 -2.51
N VAL A 133 7.17 -9.97 -2.57
CA VAL A 133 5.96 -9.19 -2.81
C VAL A 133 5.45 -8.58 -1.51
N PHE A 134 5.02 -7.32 -1.58
CA PHE A 134 4.44 -6.57 -0.47
C PHE A 134 3.06 -6.05 -0.87
N TYR A 135 2.21 -5.85 0.14
CA TYR A 135 0.94 -5.14 0.00
C TYR A 135 1.11 -3.68 0.44
N LEU A 136 0.69 -2.74 -0.40
CA LEU A 136 1.05 -1.32 -0.34
C LEU A 136 -0.05 -0.41 0.18
N ASP A 137 -1.28 -0.90 0.35
CA ASP A 137 -2.43 -0.08 0.77
C ASP A 137 -2.99 -0.51 2.13
N GLU A 138 -2.54 0.13 3.20
CA GLU A 138 -2.95 -0.21 4.57
C GLU A 138 -4.45 -0.01 4.81
N TYR A 139 -5.08 0.94 4.13
CA TYR A 139 -6.53 1.19 4.24
C TYR A 139 -7.36 0.30 3.32
N GLY A 140 -6.72 -0.39 2.39
CA GLY A 140 -7.32 -1.48 1.63
C GLY A 140 -7.36 -2.79 2.42
N VAL A 141 -7.02 -2.79 3.70
CA VAL A 141 -7.18 -3.96 4.58
C VAL A 141 -8.52 -3.87 5.32
N GLY A 142 -9.52 -4.61 4.83
CA GLY A 142 -10.82 -4.77 5.48
C GLY A 142 -10.77 -5.79 6.62
N LYS A 143 -11.70 -5.67 7.58
CA LYS A 143 -11.96 -6.69 8.60
C LYS A 143 -13.14 -7.55 8.16
N GLY A 144 -12.98 -8.87 8.26
CA GLY A 144 -14.01 -9.84 7.92
C GLY A 144 -13.40 -11.04 7.19
N PRO A 145 -13.97 -12.24 7.35
CA PRO A 145 -13.56 -13.36 6.52
C PRO A 145 -13.93 -13.08 5.06
N LEU A 146 -13.05 -13.49 4.14
CA LEU A 146 -13.51 -13.75 2.78
C LEU A 146 -14.54 -14.88 2.85
N PRO A 147 -15.72 -14.73 2.23
CA PRO A 147 -16.68 -15.82 2.12
C PRO A 147 -16.00 -17.09 1.57
N PRO A 148 -16.28 -18.30 2.11
CA PRO A 148 -15.60 -19.54 1.71
C PRO A 148 -15.66 -19.85 0.21
N ASP A 149 -16.79 -19.53 -0.42
CA ASP A 149 -17.05 -19.59 -1.86
C ASP A 149 -16.06 -18.74 -2.66
N VAL A 150 -15.76 -17.52 -2.20
CA VAL A 150 -14.81 -16.62 -2.86
C VAL A 150 -13.38 -17.16 -2.76
N LEU A 151 -13.04 -17.83 -1.65
CA LEU A 151 -11.73 -18.46 -1.48
C LEU A 151 -11.56 -19.67 -2.42
N GLU A 152 -12.60 -20.50 -2.55
CA GLU A 152 -12.62 -21.61 -3.50
C GLU A 152 -12.47 -21.11 -4.93
N ASP A 153 -13.27 -20.12 -5.34
CA ASP A 153 -13.21 -19.53 -6.68
C ASP A 153 -11.84 -18.90 -7.00
N LEU A 154 -11.23 -18.17 -6.06
CA LEU A 154 -9.89 -17.62 -6.25
C LEU A 154 -8.83 -18.72 -6.37
N SER A 155 -8.99 -19.82 -5.62
CA SER A 155 -8.08 -20.96 -5.68
C SER A 155 -8.20 -21.72 -7.00
N GLU A 156 -9.42 -21.89 -7.51
CA GLU A 156 -9.69 -22.51 -8.81
C GLU A 156 -9.23 -21.62 -9.96
N PHE A 157 -9.49 -20.32 -9.88
CA PHE A 157 -8.98 -19.34 -10.84
C PHE A 157 -7.46 -19.35 -10.87
N ALA A 158 -6.79 -19.34 -9.70
CA ALA A 158 -5.34 -19.44 -9.64
C ALA A 158 -4.86 -20.75 -10.28
N ARG A 159 -5.44 -21.91 -9.94
CA ARG A 159 -5.10 -23.20 -10.56
C ARG A 159 -5.31 -23.19 -12.08
N SER A 160 -6.41 -22.63 -12.56
CA SER A 160 -6.78 -22.55 -13.98
C SER A 160 -5.88 -21.59 -14.76
N ALA A 161 -5.60 -20.41 -14.22
CA ALA A 161 -4.68 -19.43 -14.78
C ALA A 161 -3.25 -20.00 -14.85
N LEU A 162 -2.80 -20.70 -13.81
CA LEU A 162 -1.52 -21.41 -13.78
C LEU A 162 -1.46 -22.51 -14.85
N LYS A 163 -2.55 -23.28 -15.03
CA LYS A 163 -2.64 -24.34 -16.04
C LYS A 163 -2.62 -23.79 -17.47
N ARG A 164 -3.36 -22.71 -17.76
CA ARG A 164 -3.41 -22.08 -19.10
C ARG A 164 -2.11 -21.42 -19.53
N ILE A 165 -1.31 -20.90 -18.59
CA ILE A 165 -0.03 -20.27 -18.89
C ILE A 165 1.09 -21.33 -18.98
N GLY A 166 1.00 -22.43 -18.22
CA GLY A 166 1.94 -23.57 -18.30
C GLY A 166 1.92 -24.34 -19.62
N VAL A 167 0.85 -24.24 -20.41
CA VAL A 167 0.71 -24.91 -21.72
C VAL A 167 1.46 -24.16 -22.85
N LYS A 168 1.97 -22.95 -22.62
CA LYS A 168 2.72 -22.18 -23.64
C LYS A 168 4.23 -22.49 -23.75
N LYS A 169 4.72 -23.58 -23.14
CA LYS A 169 6.09 -24.09 -23.37
C LYS A 169 6.07 -25.56 -23.79
N ALA A 170 5.76 -25.78 -25.06
CA ALA A 170 6.23 -26.92 -25.84
C ALA A 170 6.13 -26.52 -27.33
N ARG A 171 7.19 -25.90 -27.84
CA ARG A 171 7.57 -25.98 -29.25
C ARG A 171 8.95 -26.60 -29.28
#